data_AF-A0AAU4X0V3-F1
#
_entry.id   AF-A0AAU4X0V3-F1
#
_cell.length_a   1.000
_cell.length_b   1.000
_cell.length_c   1.000
_cell.angle_alpha   90.00
_cell.angle_beta   90.00
_cell.angle_gamma   90.00
#
_symmetry.space_group_name_H-M   'P 1'
#
loop_
_entity.id
_entity.type
_entity.pdbx_description
1 polymer ?
#
loop_
_entity_poly.entity_id
_entity_poly.type
_entity_poly.pdbx_seq_one_letter_code
_entity_poly.pdbx_strand_id
1 'polypeptide(L)'
;MMEIVHDTIREDLGDEFPKLTIEVIGRRRAVLVRFGDPVTPGQADFTADVMTAIPHPSGRGLYIPNTKIADQWDRADPVTHTRMVLQAIDDTNVVFARVVRLLKHWNGTHSKPMCSWNIKALCLDCLDEPMPLINALQVFFTHAADEVDMGPTPDPAGVAGPIPLNMPRADVHKRLCTARKHIDLAIEHEKGGRPLSAQHVLHQALPELVPDADGTQEEADRLARTVRSGGTAATGLGLATGLVTPTRAWGD
;
A
#
# COMPACT_ATOMS: atom_id res chain seq x y z
N MET A 1 12.24 4.69 29.50
CA MET A 1 11.76 5.82 28.67
C MET A 1 10.30 5.63 28.28
N MET A 2 9.90 4.57 27.57
CA MET A 2 8.47 4.39 27.24
C MET A 2 7.56 4.26 28.48
N GLU A 3 8.03 3.61 29.55
CA GLU A 3 7.30 3.57 30.83
C GLU A 3 7.12 4.97 31.44
N ILE A 4 8.13 5.84 31.34
CA ILE A 4 8.03 7.24 31.82
C ILE A 4 6.96 7.99 31.03
N VAL A 5 6.91 7.79 29.70
CA VAL A 5 5.87 8.37 28.84
C VAL A 5 4.50 7.85 29.22
N HIS A 6 4.37 6.54 29.48
CA HIS A 6 3.15 5.94 29.97
C HIS A 6 2.66 6.63 31.25
N ASP A 7 3.52 6.73 32.26
CA ASP A 7 3.15 7.30 33.56
C ASP A 7 2.77 8.77 33.44
N THR A 8 3.51 9.55 32.66
CA THR A 8 3.22 10.98 32.42
C THR A 8 1.85 11.15 31.76
N ILE A 9 1.56 10.40 30.70
CA ILE A 9 0.26 10.48 30.01
C ILE A 9 -0.88 10.02 30.94
N ARG A 10 -0.64 9.00 31.76
CA ARG A 10 -1.63 8.51 32.73
C ARG A 10 -1.97 9.57 33.77
N GLU A 11 -0.96 10.23 34.31
CA GLU A 11 -1.10 11.30 35.29
C GLU A 11 -1.85 12.51 34.71
N ASP A 12 -1.44 12.98 33.52
CA ASP A 12 -1.99 14.20 32.94
C ASP A 12 -3.41 14.02 32.39
N LEU A 13 -3.73 12.86 31.82
CA LEU A 13 -4.98 12.65 31.04
C LEU A 13 -5.95 11.66 31.68
N GLY A 14 -5.58 11.00 32.79
CA GLY A 14 -6.39 9.94 33.40
C GLY A 14 -7.76 10.40 33.89
N ASP A 15 -7.82 11.61 34.47
CA ASP A 15 -9.06 12.18 35.00
C ASP A 15 -10.01 12.64 33.88
N GLU A 16 -9.46 13.18 32.78
CA GLU A 16 -10.25 13.62 31.63
C GLU A 16 -10.77 12.44 30.80
N PHE A 17 -9.99 11.36 30.69
CA PHE A 17 -10.32 10.17 29.92
C PHE A 17 -10.35 8.91 30.80
N PRO A 18 -11.46 8.62 31.49
CA PRO A 18 -11.54 7.52 32.45
C PRO A 18 -11.31 6.12 31.85
N LYS A 19 -11.50 5.95 30.54
CA LYS A 19 -11.29 4.69 29.81
C LYS A 19 -9.94 4.62 29.09
N LEU A 20 -9.08 5.61 29.32
CA LEU A 20 -7.78 5.69 28.67
C LEU A 20 -6.99 4.41 28.97
N THR A 21 -6.40 3.82 27.93
CA THR A 21 -5.45 2.71 28.06
C THR A 21 -4.19 3.07 27.29
N ILE A 22 -3.04 2.71 27.86
CA ILE A 22 -1.74 3.03 27.30
C ILE A 22 -0.96 1.71 27.21
N GLU A 23 -0.55 1.34 25.99
CA GLU A 23 0.11 0.09 25.70
C GLU A 23 1.58 0.34 25.36
N VAL A 24 2.48 -0.23 26.16
CA VAL A 24 3.94 -0.17 25.97
C VAL A 24 4.50 -1.48 25.41
N ILE A 25 4.02 -2.61 25.94
CA ILE A 25 4.54 -3.94 25.60
C ILE A 25 4.30 -4.23 24.11
N GLY A 26 5.32 -4.77 23.45
CA GLY A 26 5.26 -5.11 22.02
C GLY A 26 5.46 -3.92 21.07
N ARG A 27 5.50 -2.69 21.59
CA ARG A 27 5.74 -1.50 20.78
C ARG A 27 7.23 -1.27 20.50
N ARG A 28 7.52 -0.77 19.29
CA ARG A 28 8.90 -0.54 18.83
C ARG A 28 9.41 0.86 19.14
N ARG A 29 8.63 1.90 18.83
CA ARG A 29 9.09 3.30 18.83
C ARG A 29 8.16 4.29 19.53
N ALA A 30 6.97 3.87 19.91
CA ALA A 30 5.95 4.74 20.49
C ALA A 30 5.15 3.97 21.53
N VAL A 31 4.47 4.65 22.44
CA VAL A 31 3.38 4.04 23.24
C VAL A 31 2.07 4.22 22.48
N LEU A 32 1.21 3.20 22.49
CA LEU A 32 -0.13 3.35 21.90
C LEU A 32 -1.10 3.83 22.98
N VAL A 33 -1.70 4.98 22.75
CA VAL A 33 -2.74 5.56 23.59
C VAL A 33 -4.10 5.31 22.95
N ARG A 34 -5.04 4.76 23.73
CA ARG A 34 -6.44 4.58 23.34
C ARG A 34 -7.31 5.31 24.35
N PHE A 35 -8.18 6.19 23.89
CA PHE A 35 -8.94 7.06 24.79
C PHE A 35 -10.22 6.38 25.32
N GLY A 36 -10.69 5.35 24.62
CA GLY A 36 -11.87 4.57 25.01
C GLY A 36 -13.20 5.26 24.70
N ASP A 37 -13.16 6.37 23.96
CA ASP A 37 -14.30 7.21 23.61
C ASP A 37 -14.24 7.56 22.11
N PRO A 38 -14.97 6.79 21.27
CA PRO A 38 -15.02 7.04 19.84
C PRO A 38 -15.54 8.44 19.53
N VAL A 39 -14.81 9.18 18.70
CA VAL A 39 -15.19 10.53 18.27
C VAL A 39 -16.52 10.53 17.52
N THR A 40 -16.81 9.45 16.79
CA THR A 40 -18.08 9.24 16.07
C THR A 40 -18.76 7.97 16.58
N PRO A 41 -20.04 8.03 17.03
CA PRO A 41 -20.77 6.84 17.47
C PRO A 41 -20.76 5.72 16.42
N GLY A 42 -20.48 4.50 16.86
CA GLY A 42 -20.42 3.32 15.98
C GLY A 42 -19.11 3.17 15.18
N GLN A 43 -18.16 4.09 15.34
CA GLN A 43 -16.81 3.96 14.75
C GLN A 43 -15.81 3.42 15.78
N ALA A 44 -14.65 3.01 15.28
CA ALA A 44 -13.53 2.62 16.12
C ALA A 44 -13.04 3.79 16.97
N ASP A 45 -12.48 3.47 18.13
CA ASP A 45 -11.88 4.43 19.05
C ASP A 45 -10.72 5.20 18.39
N PHE A 46 -10.58 6.49 18.75
CA PHE A 46 -9.40 7.26 18.36
C PHE A 46 -8.18 6.72 19.11
N THR A 47 -7.07 6.61 18.40
CA THR A 47 -5.81 6.16 18.99
C THR A 47 -4.66 7.00 18.51
N ALA A 48 -3.64 7.14 19.36
CA ALA A 48 -2.44 7.89 19.05
C ALA A 48 -1.19 7.07 19.38
N ASP A 49 -0.25 7.00 18.44
CA ASP A 49 1.11 6.55 18.73
C ASP A 49 1.90 7.76 19.26
N VAL A 50 2.18 7.79 20.56
CA VAL A 50 2.95 8.87 21.20
C VAL A 50 4.42 8.48 21.28
N MET A 51 5.28 9.30 20.69
CA MET A 51 6.70 9.05 20.54
C MET A 51 7.51 10.19 21.15
N THR A 52 8.45 9.85 22.03
CA THR A 52 9.48 10.80 22.47
C THR A 52 10.53 10.96 21.38
N ALA A 53 11.00 12.18 21.19
CA ALA A 53 12.05 12.48 20.24
C ALA A 53 13.06 13.47 20.83
N ILE A 54 14.33 13.30 20.50
CA ILE A 54 15.40 14.22 20.87
C ILE A 54 15.96 14.83 19.58
N PRO A 55 16.13 16.16 19.49
CA PRO A 55 16.81 16.78 18.35
C PRO A 55 18.22 16.21 18.15
N HIS A 56 18.58 15.90 16.90
CA HIS A 56 19.95 15.48 16.60
C HIS A 56 20.91 16.68 16.77
N PRO A 57 22.11 16.53 17.39
CA PRO A 57 23.03 17.64 17.63
C PRO A 57 23.47 18.41 16.37
N SER A 58 23.44 17.77 15.20
CA SER A 58 23.73 18.43 13.93
C SER A 58 22.60 19.35 13.42
N GLY A 59 21.48 19.45 14.13
CA GLY A 59 20.27 20.16 13.70
C GLY A 59 19.46 19.45 12.60
N ARG A 60 19.87 18.26 12.15
CA ARG A 60 19.20 17.50 11.07
C ARG A 60 18.53 16.23 11.62
N GLY A 61 17.21 16.25 11.64
CA GLY A 61 16.38 15.15 12.12
C GLY A 61 16.41 14.96 13.64
N LEU A 62 15.89 13.83 14.07
CA LEU A 62 15.61 13.46 15.45
C LEU A 62 16.22 12.08 15.74
N TYR A 63 16.48 11.83 17.02
CA TYR A 63 16.58 10.50 17.60
C TYR A 63 15.24 10.10 18.16
N ILE A 64 14.76 8.92 17.77
CA ILE A 64 13.53 8.31 18.29
C ILE A 64 13.84 6.94 18.90
N PRO A 65 13.15 6.51 19.96
CA PRO A 65 13.46 5.26 20.62
C PRO A 65 13.17 4.07 19.69
N ASN A 66 13.96 3.01 19.82
CA ASN A 66 13.76 1.73 19.15
C ASN A 66 14.09 0.58 20.11
N THR A 67 13.07 -0.02 20.72
CA THR A 67 13.20 -1.10 21.71
C THR A 67 13.71 -2.43 21.15
N LYS A 68 13.98 -2.50 19.85
CA LYS A 68 14.35 -3.74 19.14
C LYS A 68 15.81 -3.78 18.71
N ILE A 69 16.61 -2.75 18.99
CA ILE A 69 18.03 -2.69 18.64
C ILE A 69 18.89 -2.33 19.85
N ALA A 70 20.17 -2.73 19.84
CA ALA A 70 21.08 -2.53 20.96
C ALA A 70 21.29 -1.04 21.30
N ASP A 71 21.42 -0.21 20.26
CA ASP A 71 21.65 1.25 20.40
C ASP A 71 20.40 1.99 20.90
N GLN A 72 19.24 1.33 20.92
CA GLN A 72 17.94 1.84 21.39
C GLN A 72 17.40 3.10 20.69
N TRP A 73 18.05 3.60 19.64
CA TRP A 73 17.68 4.83 18.95
C TRP A 73 17.74 4.68 17.43
N ASP A 74 16.69 5.11 16.74
CA ASP A 74 16.68 5.30 15.29
C ASP A 74 16.80 6.80 14.94
N ARG A 75 17.27 7.08 13.73
CA ARG A 75 17.22 8.41 13.11
C ARG A 75 15.91 8.59 12.34
N ALA A 76 15.34 9.80 12.38
CA ALA A 76 14.18 10.19 11.57
C ALA A 76 14.19 11.69 11.24
N ASP A 77 13.54 12.11 10.17
CA ASP A 77 13.36 13.54 9.84
C ASP A 77 11.91 13.82 9.39
N PRO A 78 10.95 13.77 10.33
CA PRO A 78 9.53 13.91 10.00
C PRO A 78 9.19 15.28 9.42
N VAL A 79 9.97 16.33 9.73
CA VAL A 79 9.77 17.67 9.17
C VAL A 79 10.09 17.67 7.68
N THR A 80 11.25 17.12 7.29
CA THR A 80 11.61 16.97 5.88
C THR A 80 10.64 16.06 5.15
N HIS A 81 10.26 14.92 5.73
CA HIS A 81 9.25 14.01 5.15
C HIS A 81 7.91 14.71 4.90
N THR A 82 7.45 15.52 5.86
CA THR A 82 6.20 16.29 5.73
C THR A 82 6.30 17.30 4.60
N ARG A 83 7.39 18.06 4.54
CA ARG A 83 7.63 19.03 3.46
C ARG A 83 7.64 18.37 2.08
N MET A 84 8.34 17.25 1.92
CA MET A 84 8.40 16.51 0.65
C MET A 84 7.01 16.03 0.22
N VAL A 85 6.24 15.47 1.15
CA VAL A 85 4.88 15.00 0.84
C VAL A 85 3.95 16.16 0.49
N LEU A 86 4.01 17.29 1.21
CA LEU A 86 3.19 18.46 0.90
C LEU A 86 3.53 19.04 -0.47
N GLN A 87 4.82 19.10 -0.81
CA GLN A 87 5.27 19.56 -2.13
C GLN A 87 4.75 18.63 -3.23
N ALA A 88 4.92 17.31 -3.10
CA ALA A 88 4.42 16.36 -4.09
C ALA A 88 2.88 16.39 -4.24
N ILE A 89 2.15 16.70 -3.16
CA ILE A 89 0.69 16.90 -3.23
C ILE A 89 0.35 18.14 -4.07
N ASP A 90 1.10 19.22 -3.94
CA ASP A 90 0.92 20.44 -4.72
C ASP A 90 1.27 20.20 -6.19
N ASP A 91 2.48 19.66 -6.45
CA ASP A 91 3.03 19.41 -7.79
C ASP A 91 2.11 18.49 -8.62
N THR A 92 1.48 17.51 -7.97
CA THR A 92 0.62 16.53 -8.65
C THR A 92 -0.87 16.90 -8.61
N ASN A 93 -1.23 18.11 -8.16
CA ASN A 93 -2.62 18.55 -7.98
C ASN A 93 -3.46 17.49 -7.22
N VAL A 94 -3.00 17.15 -6.01
CA VAL A 94 -3.55 16.16 -5.08
C VAL A 94 -3.58 14.70 -5.54
N VAL A 95 -3.08 14.37 -6.73
CA VAL A 95 -3.00 12.98 -7.23
C VAL A 95 -2.13 12.12 -6.30
N PHE A 96 -0.98 12.63 -5.84
CA PHE A 96 -0.11 11.94 -4.89
C PHE A 96 -0.88 11.46 -3.65
N ALA A 97 -1.64 12.36 -3.00
CA ALA A 97 -2.40 12.01 -1.80
C ALA A 97 -3.48 10.95 -2.08
N ARG A 98 -4.14 11.02 -3.23
CA ARG A 98 -5.18 10.05 -3.62
C ARG A 98 -4.58 8.68 -3.89
N VAL A 99 -3.48 8.63 -4.64
CA VAL A 99 -2.76 7.38 -4.98
C VAL A 99 -2.20 6.73 -3.72
N VAL A 100 -1.55 7.48 -2.83
CA VAL A 100 -1.07 6.95 -1.55
C VAL A 100 -2.20 6.32 -0.72
N ARG A 101 -3.42 6.89 -0.73
CA ARG A 101 -4.58 6.29 -0.04
C ARG A 101 -4.99 4.96 -0.68
N LEU A 102 -5.07 4.90 -2.01
CA LEU A 102 -5.38 3.67 -2.75
C LEU A 102 -4.32 2.59 -2.51
N LEU A 103 -3.03 2.96 -2.53
CA LEU A 103 -1.93 2.05 -2.29
C LEU A 103 -1.87 1.56 -0.84
N LYS A 104 -2.21 2.42 0.13
CA LYS A 104 -2.36 2.00 1.53
C LYS A 104 -3.51 1.00 1.69
N HIS A 105 -4.61 1.20 0.97
CA HIS A 105 -5.72 0.26 0.92
C HIS A 105 -5.29 -1.09 0.33
N TRP A 106 -4.71 -1.08 -0.89
CA TRP A 106 -4.12 -2.27 -1.53
C TRP A 106 -3.17 -2.99 -0.58
N ASN A 107 -2.24 -2.26 0.04
CA ASN A 107 -1.28 -2.83 0.97
C ASN A 107 -2.00 -3.50 2.16
N GLY A 108 -3.03 -2.86 2.74
CA GLY A 108 -3.83 -3.42 3.83
C GLY A 108 -4.54 -4.72 3.46
N THR A 109 -5.16 -4.79 2.29
CA THR A 109 -5.91 -5.96 1.81
C THR A 109 -5.01 -7.08 1.26
N HIS A 110 -3.73 -6.79 1.02
CA HIS A 110 -2.76 -7.72 0.45
C HIS A 110 -1.67 -8.12 1.45
N SER A 111 -2.03 -8.38 2.71
CA SER A 111 -1.11 -8.84 3.77
C SER A 111 -0.01 -7.84 4.17
N LYS A 112 -0.19 -6.56 3.86
CA LYS A 112 0.65 -5.43 4.30
C LYS A 112 2.15 -5.60 3.99
N PRO A 113 2.56 -5.84 2.73
CA PRO A 113 3.95 -6.09 2.34
C PRO A 113 4.91 -4.97 2.70
N MET A 114 4.43 -3.72 2.72
CA MET A 114 5.23 -2.53 2.94
C MET A 114 4.74 -1.72 4.14
N CYS A 115 5.63 -1.02 4.82
CA CYS A 115 5.21 0.01 5.77
C CYS A 115 4.65 1.23 5.01
N SER A 116 3.87 2.08 5.68
CA SER A 116 3.30 3.27 5.03
C SER A 116 4.34 4.25 4.52
N TRP A 117 5.55 4.25 5.09
CA TRP A 117 6.63 5.11 4.63
C TRP A 117 7.28 4.60 3.34
N ASN A 118 7.47 3.28 3.15
CA ASN A 118 7.93 2.73 1.87
C ASN A 118 7.02 3.15 0.72
N ILE A 119 5.70 3.06 0.89
CA ILE A 119 4.73 3.45 -0.14
C ILE A 119 4.92 4.91 -0.53
N LYS A 120 5.05 5.80 0.46
CA LYS A 120 5.23 7.24 0.20
C LYS A 120 6.58 7.55 -0.45
N ALA A 121 7.66 6.91 0.00
CA ALA A 121 8.99 7.08 -0.57
C ALA A 121 9.00 6.68 -2.06
N LEU A 122 8.50 5.49 -2.38
CA LEU A 122 8.37 5.04 -3.77
C LEU A 122 7.44 5.92 -4.61
N CYS A 123 6.39 6.52 -4.01
CA CYS A 123 5.58 7.52 -4.71
C CYS A 123 6.35 8.82 -4.97
N LEU A 124 7.18 9.28 -4.02
CA LEU A 124 7.99 10.49 -4.19
C LEU A 124 8.99 10.35 -5.34
N ASP A 125 9.47 9.12 -5.57
CA ASP A 125 10.44 8.83 -6.62
C ASP A 125 9.82 8.75 -8.03
N CYS A 126 8.48 8.55 -8.15
CA CYS A 126 7.84 8.32 -9.46
C CYS A 126 6.59 9.16 -9.79
N LEU A 127 6.06 9.94 -8.84
CA LEU A 127 4.87 10.78 -9.05
C LEU A 127 5.23 12.26 -8.88
N ASP A 128 5.59 12.91 -9.98
CA ASP A 128 6.08 14.30 -10.03
C ASP A 128 5.16 15.28 -10.78
N GLU A 129 4.16 14.78 -11.51
CA GLU A 129 3.20 15.61 -12.22
C GLU A 129 1.74 15.11 -12.12
N PRO A 130 0.74 15.97 -12.41
CA PRO A 130 -0.66 15.56 -12.40
C PRO A 130 -0.97 14.56 -13.53
N MET A 131 -1.61 13.43 -13.18
CA MET A 131 -2.04 12.43 -14.15
C MET A 131 -3.32 11.70 -13.69
N PRO A 132 -4.03 10.99 -14.60
CA PRO A 132 -5.16 10.15 -14.20
C PRO A 132 -4.77 9.11 -13.14
N LEU A 133 -5.64 8.85 -12.16
CA LEU A 133 -5.34 7.94 -11.04
C LEU A 133 -4.92 6.54 -11.48
N ILE A 134 -5.54 6.01 -12.53
CA ILE A 134 -5.19 4.69 -13.07
C ILE A 134 -3.77 4.67 -13.66
N ASN A 135 -3.35 5.77 -14.30
CA ASN A 135 -1.99 5.92 -14.80
C ASN A 135 -1.00 6.04 -13.65
N ALA A 136 -1.32 6.80 -12.60
CA ALA A 136 -0.46 6.91 -11.43
C ALA A 136 -0.28 5.58 -10.68
N LEU A 137 -1.32 4.73 -10.61
CA LEU A 137 -1.21 3.37 -10.09
C LEU A 137 -0.30 2.51 -10.98
N GLN A 138 -0.43 2.62 -12.30
CA GLN A 138 0.43 1.89 -13.25
C GLN A 138 1.90 2.30 -13.10
N VAL A 139 2.18 3.61 -13.07
CA VAL A 139 3.52 4.18 -12.85
C VAL A 139 4.08 3.68 -11.53
N PHE A 140 3.31 3.78 -10.44
CA PHE A 140 3.74 3.31 -9.14
C PHE A 140 4.07 1.81 -9.13
N PHE A 141 3.17 0.93 -9.56
CA PHE A 141 3.41 -0.52 -9.46
C PHE A 141 4.52 -0.99 -10.39
N THR A 142 4.75 -0.29 -11.51
CA THR A 142 5.90 -0.52 -12.38
C THR A 142 7.19 -0.15 -11.68
N HIS A 143 7.31 1.11 -11.26
CA HIS A 143 8.50 1.62 -10.58
C HIS A 143 8.81 0.84 -9.29
N ALA A 144 7.80 0.64 -8.43
CA ALA A 144 7.97 -0.06 -7.17
C ALA A 144 8.42 -1.51 -7.35
N ALA A 145 7.92 -2.23 -8.37
CA ALA A 145 8.37 -3.59 -8.64
C ALA A 145 9.86 -3.62 -9.01
N ASP A 146 10.28 -2.72 -9.89
CA ASP A 146 11.66 -2.64 -10.37
C ASP A 146 12.62 -2.21 -9.25
N GLU A 147 12.29 -1.16 -8.48
CA GLU A 147 13.11 -0.67 -7.37
C GLU A 147 13.27 -1.70 -6.24
N VAL A 148 12.18 -2.38 -5.86
CA VAL A 148 12.23 -3.39 -4.81
C VAL A 148 13.05 -4.62 -5.26
N ASP A 149 13.06 -4.95 -6.54
CA ASP A 149 13.90 -6.02 -7.07
C ASP A 149 15.40 -5.63 -7.02
N MET A 150 15.71 -4.36 -7.31
CA MET A 150 17.07 -3.82 -7.28
C MET A 150 17.63 -3.73 -5.85
N GLY A 151 16.85 -3.33 -4.86
CA GLY A 151 17.38 -3.13 -3.52
C GLY A 151 16.39 -2.64 -2.47
N PRO A 152 16.90 -2.31 -1.27
CA PRO A 152 16.08 -1.70 -0.23
C PRO A 152 15.78 -0.23 -0.57
N THR A 153 14.55 0.21 -0.33
CA THR A 153 14.15 1.60 -0.55
C THR A 153 14.97 2.54 0.34
N PRO A 154 15.69 3.54 -0.20
CA PRO A 154 16.41 4.52 0.60
C PRO A 154 15.44 5.43 1.37
N ASP A 155 15.93 6.07 2.44
CA ASP A 155 15.19 7.17 3.06
C ASP A 155 15.34 8.42 2.18
N PRO A 156 14.25 9.00 1.63
CA PRO A 156 14.33 10.20 0.78
C PRO A 156 14.98 11.40 1.50
N ALA A 157 14.86 11.48 2.82
CA ALA A 157 15.49 12.53 3.60
C ALA A 157 17.00 12.28 3.83
N GLY A 158 17.52 11.09 3.54
CA GLY A 158 18.92 10.71 3.75
C GLY A 158 19.36 10.81 5.21
N VAL A 159 18.43 10.69 6.16
CA VAL A 159 18.70 10.80 7.61
C VAL A 159 18.64 9.44 8.29
N ALA A 160 17.64 8.63 7.93
CA ALA A 160 17.53 7.25 8.36
C ALA A 160 18.27 6.31 7.41
N GLY A 161 18.47 5.06 7.85
CA GLY A 161 18.87 3.97 6.96
C GLY A 161 17.74 3.54 6.02
N PRO A 162 17.97 2.52 5.18
CA PRO A 162 16.95 2.02 4.25
C PRO A 162 15.65 1.61 4.96
N ILE A 163 14.53 1.88 4.30
CA ILE A 163 13.19 1.70 4.87
C ILE A 163 12.82 0.21 4.84
N PRO A 164 12.51 -0.42 5.99
CA PRO A 164 12.29 -1.86 6.06
C PRO A 164 10.94 -2.28 5.47
N LEU A 165 10.96 -3.40 4.75
CA LEU A 165 9.75 -4.13 4.32
C LEU A 165 9.15 -4.93 5.49
N ASN A 166 7.87 -5.27 5.40
CA ASN A 166 7.19 -6.08 6.42
C ASN A 166 7.26 -7.59 6.14
N MET A 167 7.79 -7.99 4.98
CA MET A 167 7.95 -9.37 4.56
C MET A 167 9.16 -9.52 3.62
N PRO A 168 9.58 -10.75 3.26
CA PRO A 168 10.71 -10.96 2.35
C PRO A 168 10.55 -10.20 1.04
N ARG A 169 11.65 -9.61 0.57
CA ARG A 169 11.71 -8.77 -0.64
C ARG A 169 11.12 -9.45 -1.88
N ALA A 170 11.41 -10.74 -2.06
CA ALA A 170 10.86 -11.52 -3.18
C ALA A 170 9.32 -11.61 -3.16
N ASP A 171 8.72 -11.71 -1.96
CA ASP A 171 7.26 -11.75 -1.81
C ASP A 171 6.64 -10.38 -2.07
N VAL A 172 7.29 -9.30 -1.61
CA VAL A 172 6.88 -7.93 -1.92
C VAL A 172 6.92 -7.68 -3.43
N HIS A 173 8.05 -8.01 -4.07
CA HIS A 173 8.23 -7.87 -5.51
C HIS A 173 7.17 -8.66 -6.29
N LYS A 174 6.91 -9.92 -5.93
CA LYS A 174 5.86 -10.74 -6.54
C LYS A 174 4.49 -10.08 -6.44
N ARG A 175 4.12 -9.53 -5.27
CA ARG A 175 2.83 -8.87 -5.05
C ARG A 175 2.70 -7.58 -5.87
N LEU A 176 3.77 -6.78 -5.94
CA LEU A 176 3.81 -5.58 -6.80
C LEU A 176 3.66 -5.94 -8.28
N CYS A 177 4.37 -6.98 -8.74
CA CYS A 177 4.22 -7.52 -10.09
C CYS A 177 2.80 -8.00 -10.40
N THR A 178 2.13 -8.69 -9.47
CA THR A 178 0.73 -9.10 -9.63
C THR A 178 -0.19 -7.89 -9.72
N ALA A 179 -0.03 -6.89 -8.84
CA ALA A 179 -0.82 -5.68 -8.87
C ALA A 179 -0.61 -4.90 -10.17
N ARG A 180 0.63 -4.76 -10.64
CA ARG A 180 0.98 -4.19 -11.95
C ARG A 180 0.18 -4.85 -13.08
N LYS A 181 0.20 -6.19 -13.14
CA LYS A 181 -0.55 -6.96 -14.15
C LYS A 181 -2.05 -6.68 -14.10
N HIS A 182 -2.64 -6.57 -12.92
CA HIS A 182 -4.06 -6.23 -12.79
C HIS A 182 -4.35 -4.81 -13.31
N ILE A 183 -3.53 -3.82 -12.97
CA ILE A 183 -3.70 -2.45 -13.46
C ILE A 183 -3.54 -2.37 -14.98
N ASP A 184 -2.49 -2.99 -15.54
CA ASP A 184 -2.25 -3.03 -16.98
C ASP A 184 -3.43 -3.66 -17.74
N LEU A 185 -3.93 -4.78 -17.22
CA LEU A 185 -5.06 -5.50 -17.82
C LEU A 185 -6.37 -4.71 -17.70
N ALA A 186 -6.61 -4.01 -16.59
CA ALA A 186 -7.77 -3.12 -16.45
C ALA A 186 -7.72 -1.98 -17.48
N ILE A 187 -6.55 -1.37 -17.71
CA ILE A 187 -6.35 -0.35 -18.76
C ILE A 187 -6.60 -0.94 -20.15
N GLU A 188 -6.14 -2.17 -20.42
CA GLU A 188 -6.37 -2.86 -21.70
C GLU A 188 -7.87 -3.14 -21.93
N HIS A 189 -8.58 -3.59 -20.90
CA HIS A 189 -10.02 -3.82 -20.97
C HIS A 189 -10.79 -2.54 -21.27
N GLU A 190 -10.48 -1.45 -20.57
CA GLU A 190 -11.10 -0.14 -20.80
C GLU A 190 -10.87 0.35 -22.24
N LYS A 191 -9.63 0.31 -22.73
CA LYS A 191 -9.29 0.67 -24.11
C LYS A 191 -10.00 -0.20 -25.14
N GLY A 192 -10.28 -1.44 -24.80
CA GLY A 192 -10.99 -2.39 -25.64
C GLY A 192 -12.51 -2.38 -25.50
N GLY A 193 -13.07 -1.39 -24.79
CA GLY A 193 -14.52 -1.25 -24.59
C GLY A 193 -15.12 -2.38 -23.75
N ARG A 194 -14.37 -2.90 -22.77
CA ARG A 194 -14.77 -3.98 -21.85
C ARG A 194 -14.82 -3.48 -20.40
N PRO A 195 -15.75 -2.57 -20.05
CA PRO A 195 -15.77 -1.94 -18.74
C PRO A 195 -16.04 -2.92 -17.59
N LEU A 196 -16.81 -4.00 -17.81
CA LEU A 196 -17.07 -5.00 -16.76
C LEU A 196 -15.81 -5.82 -16.46
N SER A 197 -15.08 -6.26 -17.49
CA SER A 197 -13.77 -6.90 -17.32
C SER A 197 -12.76 -5.95 -16.67
N ALA A 198 -12.74 -4.67 -17.06
CA ALA A 198 -11.87 -3.67 -16.45
C ALA A 198 -12.16 -3.52 -14.95
N GLN A 199 -13.44 -3.42 -14.57
CA GLN A 199 -13.87 -3.33 -13.19
C GLN A 199 -13.54 -4.60 -12.39
N HIS A 200 -13.79 -5.79 -12.96
CA HIS A 200 -13.46 -7.08 -12.33
C HIS A 200 -11.97 -7.18 -11.97
N VAL A 201 -11.10 -6.84 -12.92
CA VAL A 201 -9.65 -6.92 -12.69
C VAL A 201 -9.18 -5.82 -11.72
N LEU A 202 -9.77 -4.63 -11.79
CA LEU A 202 -9.46 -3.57 -10.82
C LEU A 202 -9.90 -3.94 -9.40
N HIS A 203 -11.03 -4.66 -9.24
CA HIS A 203 -11.45 -5.24 -7.96
C HIS A 203 -10.38 -6.16 -7.36
N GLN A 204 -9.65 -6.93 -8.17
CA GLN A 204 -8.57 -7.79 -7.68
C GLN A 204 -7.40 -6.99 -7.08
N ALA A 205 -7.17 -5.74 -7.52
CA ALA A 205 -6.16 -4.87 -6.94
C ALA A 205 -6.71 -4.01 -5.79
N LEU A 206 -7.95 -3.57 -5.87
CA LEU A 206 -8.56 -2.66 -4.90
C LEU A 206 -9.89 -3.23 -4.41
N PRO A 207 -9.88 -4.42 -3.75
CA PRO A 207 -11.10 -5.02 -3.23
C PRO A 207 -11.74 -4.08 -2.21
N GLU A 208 -13.05 -4.14 -2.01
CA GLU A 208 -13.83 -3.25 -1.12
C GLU A 208 -14.00 -1.81 -1.64
N LEU A 209 -13.02 -1.23 -2.36
CA LEU A 209 -13.14 0.09 -2.98
C LEU A 209 -13.80 0.03 -4.36
N VAL A 210 -13.50 -1.01 -5.11
CA VAL A 210 -14.10 -1.28 -6.42
C VAL A 210 -15.02 -2.48 -6.27
N PRO A 211 -16.34 -2.34 -6.49
CA PRO A 211 -17.24 -3.49 -6.50
C PRO A 211 -16.83 -4.48 -7.60
N ASP A 212 -16.96 -5.78 -7.32
CA ASP A 212 -16.74 -6.77 -8.36
C ASP A 212 -17.83 -6.69 -9.45
N ALA A 213 -17.49 -7.07 -10.67
CA ALA A 213 -18.36 -7.09 -11.82
C ALA A 213 -18.19 -8.39 -12.60
N ASP A 214 -19.29 -8.89 -13.19
CA ASP A 214 -19.21 -10.07 -14.06
C ASP A 214 -18.79 -9.68 -15.48
N GLY A 215 -17.50 -9.82 -15.78
CA GLY A 215 -16.92 -9.63 -17.11
C GLY A 215 -16.96 -10.86 -18.01
N THR A 216 -17.64 -11.95 -17.62
CA THR A 216 -17.54 -13.25 -18.32
C THR A 216 -17.91 -13.17 -19.80
N GLN A 217 -18.98 -12.44 -20.13
CA GLN A 217 -19.42 -12.28 -21.52
C GLN A 217 -18.42 -11.47 -22.35
N GLU A 218 -17.87 -10.38 -21.79
CA GLU A 218 -16.87 -9.54 -22.45
C GLU A 218 -15.58 -10.32 -22.75
N GLU A 219 -15.18 -11.21 -21.83
CA GLU A 219 -14.04 -12.10 -22.03
C GLU A 219 -14.31 -13.21 -23.04
N ALA A 220 -15.50 -13.81 -23.02
CA ALA A 220 -15.90 -14.78 -24.04
C ALA A 220 -15.87 -14.15 -25.44
N ASP A 221 -16.40 -12.93 -25.58
CA ASP A 221 -16.39 -12.18 -26.84
C ASP A 221 -14.98 -11.76 -27.28
N ARG A 222 -14.08 -11.47 -26.33
CA ARG A 222 -12.65 -11.22 -26.62
C ARG A 222 -11.98 -12.48 -27.16
N LEU A 223 -12.10 -13.61 -26.46
CA LEU A 223 -11.50 -14.89 -26.88
C LEU A 223 -12.02 -15.32 -28.25
N ALA A 224 -13.34 -15.22 -28.46
CA ALA A 224 -13.95 -15.54 -29.74
C ALA A 224 -13.42 -14.64 -30.89
N ARG A 225 -13.18 -13.35 -30.62
CA ARG A 225 -12.53 -12.44 -31.59
C ARG A 225 -11.09 -12.86 -31.89
N THR A 226 -10.28 -13.15 -30.87
CA THR A 226 -8.87 -13.56 -31.03
C THR A 226 -8.73 -14.85 -31.84
N VAL A 227 -9.59 -15.84 -31.59
CA VAL A 227 -9.62 -17.10 -32.35
C VAL A 227 -10.01 -16.84 -33.81
N ARG A 228 -11.04 -16.00 -34.05
CA ARG A 228 -11.46 -15.62 -35.41
C ARG A 228 -10.38 -14.88 -36.19
N SER A 229 -9.54 -14.10 -35.52
CA SER A 229 -8.42 -13.39 -36.15
C SER A 229 -7.14 -14.23 -36.28
N GLY A 230 -7.19 -15.54 -36.01
CA GLY A 230 -6.05 -16.45 -36.17
C GLY A 230 -4.97 -16.32 -35.09
N GLY A 231 -5.27 -15.65 -33.97
CA GLY A 231 -4.35 -15.52 -32.84
C GLY A 231 -4.46 -16.69 -31.86
N THR A 232 -3.35 -17.05 -31.21
CA THR A 232 -3.36 -17.97 -30.07
C THR A 232 -3.75 -17.22 -28.79
N ALA A 233 -4.82 -17.65 -28.14
CA ALA A 233 -5.24 -17.10 -26.85
C ALA A 233 -4.27 -17.57 -25.75
N ALA A 234 -3.22 -16.81 -25.47
CA ALA A 234 -2.39 -17.03 -24.29
C ALA A 234 -3.16 -16.54 -23.05
N THR A 235 -3.60 -17.48 -22.22
CA THR A 235 -4.32 -17.25 -20.96
C THR A 235 -3.37 -16.74 -19.87
N GLY A 236 -3.25 -15.42 -19.76
CA GLY A 236 -2.69 -14.77 -18.57
C GLY A 236 -3.79 -14.59 -17.53
N LEU A 237 -3.59 -15.17 -16.33
CA LEU A 237 -4.47 -15.15 -15.15
C LEU A 237 -5.71 -16.09 -15.20
N GLY A 238 -5.46 -17.37 -14.97
CA GLY A 238 -6.10 -18.09 -13.86
C GLY A 238 -7.60 -18.46 -13.92
N LEU A 239 -8.31 -18.33 -15.03
CA LEU A 239 -9.62 -18.96 -15.19
C LEU A 239 -9.47 -20.32 -15.89
N ALA A 240 -9.34 -21.38 -15.09
CA ALA A 240 -9.39 -22.76 -15.55
C ALA A 240 -10.82 -23.10 -15.99
N THR A 241 -11.18 -22.78 -17.23
CA THR A 241 -12.35 -23.40 -17.86
C THR A 241 -11.98 -24.85 -18.17
N GLY A 242 -12.61 -25.80 -17.46
CA GLY A 242 -12.46 -27.22 -17.71
C GLY A 242 -12.72 -27.54 -19.18
N LEU A 243 -11.68 -27.93 -19.90
CA LEU A 243 -11.79 -28.49 -21.23
C LEU A 243 -12.51 -29.84 -21.11
N VAL A 244 -13.79 -29.87 -21.48
CA VAL A 244 -14.49 -31.12 -21.76
C VAL A 244 -13.82 -31.73 -22.98
N THR A 245 -13.04 -32.79 -22.77
CA THR A 245 -12.49 -33.60 -23.86
C THR A 245 -13.67 -34.19 -24.66
N PRO A 246 -13.82 -33.91 -25.95
CA PRO A 246 -14.82 -34.59 -26.77
C PRO A 246 -14.32 -36.00 -27.03
N THR A 247 -14.94 -36.99 -26.39
CA THR A 247 -14.74 -38.41 -26.73
C THR A 247 -15.32 -38.66 -28.13
N ARG A 248 -14.45 -38.75 -29.14
CA ARG A 248 -14.83 -39.32 -30.44
C ARG A 248 -14.99 -40.83 -30.28
N ALA A 249 -16.22 -41.32 -30.44
CA ALA A 249 -16.46 -42.70 -30.78
C ALA A 249 -15.98 -42.92 -32.23
N TRP A 250 -15.08 -43.88 -32.42
CA TRP A 250 -14.84 -44.46 -33.75
C TRP A 250 -15.98 -45.45 -34.02
N GLY A 251 -16.59 -45.35 -35.19
CA GLY A 251 -17.70 -46.19 -35.62
C GLY A 251 -17.26 -47.51 -36.27
N ASP A 252 -18.30 -48.32 -36.51
CA ASP A 252 -18.40 -49.64 -37.15
C ASP A 252 -17.98 -50.89 -36.34
#